data_AF-A0A016QUG6-F1
#
_entry.id   AF-A0A016QUG6-F1
#
_cell.length_a   1.000
_cell.length_b   1.000
_cell.length_c   1.000
_cell.angle_alpha   90.00
_cell.angle_beta   90.00
_cell.angle_gamma   90.00
#
_symmetry.space_group_name_H-M   'P 1'
#
loop_
_entity.id
_entity.type
_entity.pdbx_description
1 polymer ?
#
loop_
_entity_poly.entity_id
_entity_poly.type
_entity_poly.pdbx_seq_one_letter_code
_entity_poly.pdbx_strand_id
1 'polypeptide(L)'
;MNKRIVVKFVPPAPVKVPNGKSTTRTRTWQVDRLIEFLRSGLEPLVTEAYPGTELEVIEGRAADVRFDGWKPEKPAVLREQIGEMIGTVMEDLEAEEYLNA
;
A
#
# COMPACT_ATOMS: atom_id res chain seq x y z
N MET A 1 13.41 -7.39 -20.49
CA MET A 1 12.57 -7.53 -19.28
C MET A 1 12.32 -6.12 -18.76
N ASN A 2 11.06 -5.73 -18.58
CA ASN A 2 10.74 -4.48 -17.91
C ASN A 2 11.09 -4.62 -16.42
N LYS A 3 11.60 -3.56 -15.82
CA LYS A 3 11.87 -3.50 -14.39
C LYS A 3 10.54 -3.22 -13.68
N ARG A 4 10.09 -4.07 -12.78
CA ARG A 4 8.88 -3.88 -11.96
C ARG A 4 9.07 -3.94 -10.44
N ILE A 5 8.69 -2.88 -9.73
CA ILE A 5 8.61 -2.86 -8.26
C ILE A 5 7.24 -3.41 -7.85
N VAL A 6 7.21 -4.50 -7.10
CA VAL A 6 5.98 -5.09 -6.58
C VAL A 6 5.89 -4.84 -5.07
N VAL A 7 4.91 -4.05 -4.67
CA VAL A 7 4.59 -3.76 -3.27
C VAL A 7 3.51 -4.72 -2.81
N LYS A 8 3.84 -5.56 -1.83
CA LYS A 8 2.87 -6.38 -1.11
C LYS A 8 2.31 -5.58 0.05
N PHE A 9 1.07 -5.15 -0.10
CA PHE A 9 0.35 -4.42 0.92
C PHE A 9 -0.44 -5.37 1.82
N VAL A 10 -0.39 -5.13 3.13
CA VAL A 10 -1.24 -5.82 4.10
C VAL A 10 -2.29 -4.82 4.56
N PRO A 11 -3.59 -5.07 4.33
CA PRO A 11 -4.62 -4.16 4.80
C PRO A 11 -4.60 -4.06 6.33
N PRO A 12 -4.92 -2.90 6.91
CA PRO A 12 -4.96 -2.74 8.36
C PRO A 12 -6.00 -3.66 9.00
N ALA A 13 -5.90 -3.83 10.32
CA ALA A 13 -6.89 -4.60 11.07
C ALA A 13 -8.30 -3.98 10.92
N PRO A 14 -9.37 -4.80 10.90
CA PRO A 14 -10.74 -4.30 10.90
C PRO A 14 -11.02 -3.35 12.08
N VAL A 15 -11.85 -2.34 11.84
CA VAL A 15 -12.14 -1.30 12.82
C VAL A 15 -13.46 -1.60 13.54
N LYS A 16 -13.47 -1.50 14.88
CA LYS A 16 -14.70 -1.59 15.67
C LYS A 16 -15.32 -0.20 15.80
N VAL A 17 -16.55 -0.05 15.33
CA VAL A 17 -17.32 1.20 15.45
C VAL A 17 -18.52 1.02 16.37
N PRO A 18 -18.90 2.03 17.17
CA PRO A 18 -20.14 2.00 17.94
C PRO A 18 -21.36 1.86 17.03
N ASN A 19 -22.29 0.99 17.41
CA ASN A 19 -23.56 0.75 16.72
C ASN A 19 -24.72 0.75 17.73
N GLY A 20 -24.74 1.76 18.61
CA GLY A 20 -25.68 1.89 19.74
C GLY A 20 -24.97 2.11 21.08
N LYS A 21 -25.74 2.25 22.16
CA LYS A 21 -25.22 2.56 23.51
C LYS A 21 -24.30 1.47 24.10
N SER A 22 -24.39 0.22 23.63
CA SER A 22 -23.64 -0.92 24.20
C SER A 22 -23.17 -1.94 23.18
N THR A 23 -23.33 -1.65 21.89
CA THR A 23 -23.08 -2.56 20.78
C THR A 23 -22.04 -1.98 19.84
N THR A 24 -21.11 -2.81 19.37
CA THR A 24 -20.11 -2.43 18.37
C THR A 24 -20.29 -3.27 17.11
N ARG A 25 -20.15 -2.67 15.93
CA ARG A 25 -20.04 -3.37 14.66
C ARG A 25 -18.58 -3.38 14.23
N THR A 26 -18.12 -4.48 13.66
CA THR A 26 -16.80 -4.53 13.01
C THR A 26 -16.97 -4.15 11.54
N ARG A 27 -16.22 -3.15 11.09
CA ARG A 27 -16.14 -2.75 9.69
C ARG A 27 -14.82 -3.25 9.11
N THR A 28 -14.91 -3.89 7.95
CA THR A 28 -13.74 -4.35 7.20
C THR A 28 -13.34 -3.31 6.16
N TRP A 29 -12.09 -3.32 5.76
CA TRP A 29 -11.57 -2.44 4.72
C TRP A 29 -12.01 -2.89 3.32
N GLN A 30 -12.23 -1.93 2.43
CA GLN A 30 -12.40 -2.11 1.00
C GLN A 30 -11.00 -2.28 0.37
N VAL A 31 -10.47 -3.49 0.42
CA VAL A 31 -9.06 -3.78 0.09
C VAL A 31 -8.68 -3.33 -1.32
N ASP A 32 -9.53 -3.58 -2.33
CA ASP A 32 -9.27 -3.16 -3.71
C ASP A 32 -9.14 -1.64 -3.83
N ARG A 33 -9.96 -0.87 -3.09
CA ARG A 33 -9.88 0.59 -3.09
C ARG A 33 -8.63 1.10 -2.37
N LEU A 34 -8.21 0.43 -1.30
CA LEU A 34 -6.95 0.75 -0.62
C LEU A 34 -5.75 0.50 -1.54
N ILE A 35 -5.76 -0.60 -2.29
CA ILE A 35 -4.72 -0.92 -3.27
C ILE A 35 -4.66 0.14 -4.36
N GLU A 36 -5.80 0.53 -4.92
CA GLU A 36 -5.86 1.59 -5.95
C GLU A 36 -5.42 2.94 -5.40
N PHE A 37 -5.79 3.29 -4.16
CA PHE A 37 -5.32 4.50 -3.48
C PHE A 37 -3.79 4.49 -3.34
N LEU A 38 -3.23 3.42 -2.80
CA LEU A 38 -1.79 3.26 -2.64
C LEU A 38 -1.06 3.31 -3.98
N ARG A 39 -1.56 2.60 -4.98
CA ARG A 39 -0.99 2.60 -6.32
C ARG A 39 -0.97 4.02 -6.90
N SER A 40 -2.11 4.72 -6.86
CA SER A 40 -2.24 6.06 -7.41
C SER A 40 -1.32 7.07 -6.72
N GLY A 41 -1.13 6.96 -5.41
CA GLY A 41 -0.23 7.84 -4.65
C GLY A 41 1.25 7.49 -4.85
N LEU A 42 1.59 6.21 -4.97
CA LEU A 42 2.98 5.76 -5.11
C LEU A 42 3.52 5.89 -6.53
N GLU A 43 2.68 5.71 -7.54
CA GLU A 43 3.11 5.71 -8.96
C GLU A 43 3.87 6.98 -9.37
N PRO A 44 3.47 8.22 -9.01
CA PRO A 44 4.27 9.41 -9.31
C PRO A 44 5.61 9.42 -8.56
N LEU A 45 5.62 9.08 -7.26
CA LEU A 45 6.85 9.07 -6.42
C LEU A 45 7.87 8.05 -6.93
N VAL A 46 7.41 6.86 -7.29
CA VAL A 46 8.23 5.78 -7.82
C VAL A 46 8.75 6.11 -9.21
N THR A 47 7.92 6.70 -10.07
CA THR A 47 8.33 7.09 -11.43
C THR A 47 9.41 8.17 -11.40
N GLU A 48 9.30 9.12 -10.46
CA GLU A 48 10.30 10.17 -10.25
C GLU A 48 11.64 9.60 -9.74
N ALA A 49 11.60 8.77 -8.70
CA ALA A 49 12.80 8.21 -8.09
C ALA A 49 13.46 7.10 -8.91
N TYR A 50 12.67 6.30 -9.63
CA TYR A 50 13.11 5.12 -10.36
C TYR A 50 12.51 5.10 -11.78
N PRO A 51 12.99 5.99 -12.66
CA PRO A 51 12.45 6.12 -14.02
C PRO A 51 12.62 4.82 -14.81
N GLY A 52 11.59 4.48 -15.59
CA GLY A 52 11.55 3.25 -16.39
C GLY A 52 11.30 1.98 -15.57
N THR A 53 10.82 2.11 -14.33
CA THR A 53 10.26 1.00 -13.57
C THR A 53 8.73 1.04 -13.58
N GLU A 54 8.11 -0.12 -13.67
CA GLU A 54 6.67 -0.30 -13.47
C GLU A 54 6.38 -0.49 -11.97
N LEU A 55 5.28 0.06 -11.48
CA LEU A 55 4.79 -0.18 -10.13
C LEU A 55 3.60 -1.14 -10.16
N GLU A 56 3.60 -2.13 -9.27
CA GLU A 56 2.46 -3.00 -9.01
C GLU A 56 2.22 -3.07 -7.50
N VAL A 57 0.97 -2.88 -7.08
CA VAL A 57 0.55 -3.02 -5.68
C VAL A 57 -0.43 -4.17 -5.60
N ILE A 58 -0.15 -5.13 -4.73
CA ILE A 58 -1.00 -6.32 -4.53
C ILE A 58 -1.25 -6.57 -3.06
N GLU A 59 -2.37 -7.23 -2.74
CA GLU A 59 -2.60 -7.75 -1.40
C GLU A 59 -1.59 -8.86 -1.07
N GLY A 60 -1.05 -8.82 0.14
CA GLY A 60 -0.16 -9.83 0.68
C GLY A 60 -0.55 -10.24 2.11
N ARG A 61 -0.08 -11.42 2.53
CA ARG A 61 -0.17 -11.85 3.94
C ARG A 61 0.88 -11.21 4.84
N ALA A 62 1.93 -10.66 4.24
CA ALA A 62 3.02 -9.96 4.91
C ALA A 62 3.49 -8.83 4.00
N ALA A 63 3.83 -7.69 4.61
CA ALA A 63 4.33 -6.53 3.89
C ALA A 63 5.72 -6.84 3.33
N ASP A 64 5.94 -6.56 2.05
CA ASP A 64 7.19 -6.87 1.35
C ASP A 64 7.30 -6.01 0.09
N VAL A 65 8.53 -5.75 -0.35
CA VAL A 65 8.83 -5.03 -1.60
C VAL A 65 9.77 -5.89 -2.42
N ARG A 66 9.32 -6.25 -3.62
CA ARG A 66 10.01 -7.12 -4.56
C ARG A 66 10.43 -6.38 -5.82
N PHE A 67 11.51 -6.86 -6.41
CA PHE A 67 12.10 -6.30 -7.62
C PHE A 67 12.12 -7.40 -8.68
N ASP A 68 11.25 -7.28 -9.67
CA ASP A 68 11.05 -8.29 -10.71
C ASP A 68 11.68 -7.83 -12.03
N GLY A 69 12.53 -8.68 -12.61
CA GLY A 69 13.24 -8.38 -13.87
C GLY A 69 14.57 -7.64 -13.69
N TRP A 70 14.95 -7.28 -12.46
CA TRP A 70 16.30 -6.81 -12.12
C TRP A 70 16.60 -7.00 -10.64
N LYS A 71 17.89 -6.94 -10.30
CA LYS A 71 18.37 -6.93 -8.93
C LYS A 71 19.03 -5.58 -8.65
N PRO A 72 18.48 -4.74 -7.77
CA PRO A 72 19.14 -3.50 -7.37
C PRO A 72 20.50 -3.78 -6.69
N GLU A 73 21.43 -2.85 -6.82
CA GLU A 73 22.74 -2.93 -6.13
C GLU A 73 22.59 -2.87 -4.61
N LYS A 74 21.69 -1.99 -4.13
CA LYS A 74 21.37 -1.79 -2.70
C LYS A 74 19.89 -2.05 -2.44
N PRO A 75 19.45 -3.32 -2.44
CA PRO A 75 18.04 -3.65 -2.33
C PRO A 75 17.45 -3.26 -0.98
N ALA A 76 18.23 -3.29 0.12
CA ALA A 76 17.75 -2.87 1.43
C ALA A 76 17.37 -1.38 1.46
N VAL A 77 18.24 -0.52 0.92
CA VAL A 77 18.01 0.92 0.84
C VAL A 77 16.78 1.24 -0.01
N LEU A 78 16.62 0.58 -1.16
CA LEU A 78 15.42 0.78 -1.98
C LEU A 78 14.15 0.36 -1.25
N ARG A 79 14.18 -0.75 -0.49
CA ARG A 79 12.99 -1.18 0.29
C ARG A 79 12.63 -0.16 1.37
N GLU A 80 13.63 0.42 2.02
CA GLU A 80 13.44 1.49 3.01
C GLU A 80 12.81 2.73 2.37
N GLN A 81 13.35 3.20 1.24
CA GLN A 81 12.81 4.34 0.50
C GLN A 81 11.37 4.11 0.02
N ILE A 82 11.06 2.93 -0.53
CA ILE A 82 9.68 2.58 -0.90
C ILE A 82 8.79 2.51 0.34
N GLY A 83 9.30 2.00 1.47
CA GLY A 83 8.60 2.00 2.75
C GLY A 83 8.24 3.39 3.25
N GLU A 84 9.15 4.36 3.12
CA GLU A 84 8.90 5.76 3.44
C GLU A 84 7.82 6.36 2.53
N MET A 85 7.90 6.11 1.22
CA MET A 85 6.88 6.56 0.27
C MET A 85 5.48 5.99 0.60
N ILE A 86 5.40 4.70 0.98
CA ILE A 86 4.16 4.09 1.45
C ILE A 86 3.65 4.82 2.70
N GLY A 87 4.54 5.13 3.65
CA GLY A 87 4.22 5.90 4.84
C GLY A 87 3.58 7.24 4.50
N THR A 88 4.22 8.02 3.62
CA THR A 88 3.71 9.33 3.16
C THR A 88 2.34 9.21 2.50
N VAL A 89 2.13 8.27 1.58
CA VAL A 89 0.82 8.09 0.93
C VAL A 89 -0.26 7.69 1.95
N MET A 90 0.09 6.87 2.94
CA MET A 90 -0.85 6.42 3.97
C MET A 90 -1.22 7.51 4.98
N GLU A 91 -0.44 8.60 5.11
CA GLU A 91 -0.79 9.74 5.96
C GLU A 91 -2.05 10.48 5.46
N ASP A 92 -2.28 10.46 4.14
CA ASP A 92 -3.46 11.07 3.51
C ASP A 92 -4.71 10.17 3.52
N LEU A 93 -4.63 8.99 4.15
CA LEU A 93 -5.73 8.03 4.14
C LEU A 93 -6.86 8.45 5.09
N GLU A 94 -8.00 8.85 4.52
CA GLU A 94 -9.25 9.02 5.27
C GLU A 94 -9.98 7.68 5.48
N ALA A 95 -9.75 7.02 6.62
CA ALA A 95 -10.24 5.67 6.90
C ALA A 95 -11.73 5.42 6.62
N GLU A 96 -12.59 6.41 6.88
CA GLU A 96 -14.04 6.30 6.69
C GLU A 96 -14.45 6.04 5.23
N GLU A 97 -13.70 6.57 4.26
CA GLU A 97 -13.99 6.41 2.83
C GLU A 97 -13.70 4.98 2.31
N TYR A 98 -12.88 4.24 3.06
CA TYR A 98 -12.35 2.93 2.68
C TYR A 98 -12.87 1.81 3.59
N LEU A 99 -13.75 2.10 4.55
CA LEU A 99 -14.40 1.08 5.39
C LEU A 99 -15.77 0.71 4.81
N ASN A 100 -16.09 -0.58 4.77
CA ASN A 100 -17.43 -1.05 4.39
C ASN A 100 -18.50 -0.48 5.33
N ALA A 101 -19.65 -0.10 4.78
CA ALA A 101 -20.80 0.40 5.53
C ALA A 101 -21.42 -0.65 6.49
#